data_AF-A0A447TDK2-F1
#
_entry.id   AF-A0A447TDK2-F1
#
_cell.length_a   1.000
_cell.length_b   1.000
_cell.length_c   1.000
_cell.angle_alpha   90.00
_cell.angle_beta   90.00
_cell.angle_gamma   90.00
#
_symmetry.space_group_name_H-M   'P 1'
#
loop_
_entity.id
_entity.type
_entity.pdbx_description
1 polymer ?
#
loop_
_entity_poly.entity_id
_entity_poly.type
_entity_poly.pdbx_seq_one_letter_code
_entity_poly.pdbx_strand_id
1 'polypeptide(L)' 'MTQPITARVEFDHATAEERIKALVAEYAGKPISPRRREVLQRRAVDIAMECMDVEIVPELRREARGVPTPQ' A
#
# COMPACT_ATOMS: atom_id res chain seq x y z
N MET A 1 24.38 -13.90 -12.03
CA MET A 1 23.64 -14.39 -10.85
C MET A 1 22.64 -13.31 -10.47
N THR A 2 21.33 -13.59 -10.52
CA THR A 2 20.28 -12.62 -10.16
C THR A 2 19.96 -12.83 -8.68
N GLN A 3 20.13 -11.80 -7.84
CA GLN A 3 19.70 -11.88 -6.44
C GLN A 3 18.19 -11.65 -6.37
N PRO A 4 17.45 -12.42 -5.54
CA PRO A 4 16.04 -12.16 -5.31
C PRO A 4 15.86 -10.81 -4.61
N ILE A 5 14.83 -10.08 -5.00
CA ILE A 5 14.45 -8.78 -4.42
C ILE A 5 13.23 -9.04 -3.53
N THR A 6 13.26 -8.55 -2.28
CA THR A 6 12.12 -8.63 -1.36
C THR A 6 11.58 -7.23 -1.10
N ALA A 7 10.27 -7.10 -0.90
CA ALA A 7 9.62 -5.86 -0.52
C ALA A 7 8.80 -6.04 0.75
N ARG A 8 8.81 -5.04 1.63
CA ARG A 8 7.86 -4.88 2.74
C ARG A 8 6.83 -3.85 2.31
N VAL A 9 5.56 -4.15 2.58
CA VAL A 9 4.45 -3.28 2.21
C VAL A 9 3.61 -3.05 3.46
N GLU A 10 3.45 -1.79 3.83
CA GLU A 10 2.56 -1.35 4.90
C GLU A 10 1.51 -0.41 4.33
N PHE A 11 0.29 -0.49 4.85
CA PHE A 11 -0.80 0.37 4.42
C PHE A 11 -1.40 1.10 5.62
N ASP A 12 -1.32 2.42 5.60
CA ASP A 12 -1.99 3.26 6.59
C ASP A 12 -3.48 3.38 6.27
N HIS A 13 -4.23 2.37 6.72
CA HIS A 13 -5.67 2.28 6.54
C HIS A 13 -6.41 3.45 7.20
N ALA A 14 -5.96 3.90 8.38
CA ALA A 14 -6.65 4.95 9.14
C ALA A 14 -6.62 6.28 8.38
N THR A 15 -5.43 6.68 7.91
CA THR A 15 -5.27 7.90 7.12
C THR A 15 -5.99 7.79 5.78
N ALA A 16 -5.91 6.64 5.10
CA ALA A 16 -6.61 6.42 3.83
C ALA A 16 -8.13 6.56 3.99
N GLU A 17 -8.70 5.94 5.02
CA GLU A 17 -10.14 5.97 5.29
C GLU A 17 -10.62 7.40 5.62
N GLU A 18 -9.87 8.15 6.44
CA GLU A 18 -10.19 9.55 6.76
C GLU A 18 -10.20 10.42 5.51
N ARG A 19 -9.16 10.32 4.66
CA ARG A 19 -9.04 11.10 3.43
C ARG A 19 -10.11 10.74 2.40
N ILE A 20 -10.48 9.46 2.28
CA ILE A 20 -11.57 9.02 1.40
C ILE A 20 -12.92 9.53 1.91
N LYS A 21 -13.17 9.49 3.23
CA LYS A 21 -14.39 10.08 3.82
C LYS A 21 -14.50 11.57 3.53
N ALA A 22 -13.40 12.31 3.70
CA ALA A 22 -13.34 13.74 3.35
C ALA A 22 -13.64 13.97 1.87
N LEU A 23 -13.04 13.19 0.97
CA LEU A 23 -13.30 13.25 -0.46
C LEU A 23 -14.78 13.00 -0.79
N VAL A 24 -15.41 11.98 -0.22
CA VAL A 24 -16.83 11.68 -0.46
C VAL A 24 -17.72 12.80 0.08
N ALA A 25 -17.37 13.37 1.23
CA ALA A 25 -18.13 14.46 1.85
C ALA A 25 -18.20 15.73 0.96
N GLU A 26 -17.18 16.04 0.16
CA GLU A 26 -17.19 17.16 -0.80
C GLU A 26 -18.34 17.08 -1.84
N TYR A 27 -18.82 15.86 -2.09
CA TYR A 27 -19.86 15.54 -3.06
C TYR A 27 -21.20 15.16 -2.43
N ALA A 28 -21.28 15.15 -1.09
CA ALA A 28 -22.54 14.87 -0.39
C ALA A 28 -23.64 15.86 -0.81
N GLY A 29 -24.83 15.32 -1.10
CA GLY A 29 -26.00 16.11 -1.51
C GLY A 29 -25.97 16.65 -2.94
N LYS A 30 -24.95 16.32 -3.76
CA LYS A 30 -24.89 16.71 -5.18
C LYS A 30 -25.23 15.51 -6.07
N PRO A 31 -25.98 15.70 -7.17
CA PRO A 31 -26.13 14.64 -8.17
C PRO A 31 -24.75 14.30 -8.77
N ILE A 32 -24.41 13.02 -8.75
CA ILE A 32 -23.15 12.50 -9.27
C ILE A 32 -23.38 12.02 -10.70
N SER A 33 -22.82 12.75 -11.67
CA SER A 33 -22.77 12.27 -13.05
C SER A 33 -21.75 11.12 -13.20
N PRO A 34 -21.88 10.26 -14.22
CA PRO A 34 -20.92 9.17 -14.47
C PRO A 34 -19.46 9.65 -14.51
N ARG A 35 -19.21 10.77 -15.19
CA ARG A 35 -17.89 11.40 -15.27
C ARG A 35 -17.34 11.83 -13.91
N ARG A 36 -18.20 12.37 -13.02
CA ARG A 36 -17.77 12.75 -11.66
C ARG A 36 -17.47 11.52 -10.81
N ARG A 37 -18.23 10.44 -10.98
CA ARG A 37 -17.99 9.17 -10.30
C ARG A 37 -16.62 8.60 -10.66
N GLU A 38 -16.25 8.61 -11.94
CA GLU A 38 -14.93 8.15 -12.40
C GLU A 38 -13.79 8.98 -11.78
N VAL A 39 -13.94 10.31 -11.73
CA VAL A 39 -12.95 11.19 -11.08
C VAL A 39 -12.81 10.88 -9.59
N LEU A 40 -13.93 10.67 -8.89
CA LEU A 40 -13.97 10.27 -7.48
C LEU A 40 -13.25 8.95 -7.24
N GLN A 41 -13.54 7.93 -8.06
CA GLN A 41 -12.91 6.62 -7.96
C GLN A 41 -11.40 6.72 -8.20
N ARG A 42 -10.96 7.49 -9.20
CA ARG A 42 -9.54 7.67 -9.48
C ARG A 42 -8.82 8.35 -8.31
N ARG A 43 -9.39 9.43 -7.77
CA ARG A 43 -8.85 10.09 -6.58
C ARG A 43 -8.82 9.19 -5.35
N ALA A 44 -9.83 8.34 -5.15
CA ALA A 44 -9.82 7.39 -4.04
C ALA A 44 -8.68 6.35 -4.18
N VAL A 45 -8.40 5.90 -5.41
CA VAL A 45 -7.25 5.03 -5.68
C VAL A 45 -5.93 5.76 -5.46
N ASP A 46 -5.82 7.01 -5.91
CA ASP A 46 -4.62 7.83 -5.68
C ASP A 46 -4.32 7.99 -4.18
N ILE A 47 -5.35 8.26 -3.36
CA ILE A 47 -5.22 8.32 -1.90
C ILE A 47 -4.74 6.98 -1.33
N ALA A 48 -5.32 5.86 -1.77
CA ALA A 48 -4.91 4.54 -1.30
C ALA A 48 -3.44 4.24 -1.67
N MET A 49 -2.99 4.66 -2.85
CA MET A 49 -1.59 4.51 -3.25
C MET A 49 -0.63 5.37 -2.43
N GLU A 50 -1.01 6.61 -2.13
CA GLU A 50 -0.22 7.51 -1.27
C GLU A 50 -0.09 7.00 0.17
N CYS A 51 -1.03 6.19 0.65
CA CYS A 51 -1.00 5.58 1.98
C CYS A 51 -0.34 4.20 2.01
N MET A 52 0.16 3.70 0.86
CA MET A 52 0.99 2.50 0.82
C MET A 52 2.47 2.89 0.94
N ASP A 53 3.13 2.37 1.97
CA ASP A 53 4.59 2.44 2.09
C ASP A 53 5.20 1.12 1.59
N VAL A 54 6.18 1.22 0.70
CA VAL A 54 6.83 0.07 0.08
C VAL A 54 8.33 0.21 0.22
N GLU A 55 8.92 -0.61 1.09
CA GLU A 55 10.36 -0.66 1.30
C GLU A 55 10.95 -1.86 0.56
N ILE A 56 11.86 -1.62 -0.38
CA ILE A 56 12.65 -2.68 -1.01
C ILE A 56 13.79 -3.05 -0.07
N VAL A 57 13.73 -4.25 0.49
CA VAL A 57 14.71 -4.74 1.46
C VAL A 57 15.66 -5.76 0.82
N PRO A 58 16.98 -5.66 1.06
CA PRO A 58 17.89 -6.72 0.69
C PRO A 58 17.59 -7.97 1.52
N GLU A 59 17.62 -9.14 0.89
CA GLU A 59 17.44 -10.42 1.57
C GLU A 59 18.59 -10.56 2.59
N LEU A 60 18.30 -10.34 3.88
CA LEU A 60 19.23 -10.69 4.95
C LEU A 60 19.49 -12.18 4.80
N ARG A 61 20.70 -12.54 4.34
CA ARG A 61 21.20 -13.91 4.40
C ARG A 61 20.83 -14.43 5.78
N ARG A 62 20.05 -15.50 5.85
CA ARG A 62 19.91 -16.31 7.07
C ARG A 62 21.32 -16.74 7.47
N GLU A 63 22.00 -15.95 8.28
CA GLU A 63 23.26 -16.36 8.91
C GLU A 63 22.94 -17.48 9.89
N ALA A 64 23.32 -18.69 9.49
CA ALA A 64 23.97 -19.70 10.30
C ALA A 64 23.42 -19.89 11.73
N ARG A 65 22.38 -20.70 11.87
CA ARG A 65 22.12 -21.52 13.09
C ARG A 65 21.56 -22.87 12.64
N GLY A 66 22.27 -24.00 12.76
CA GLY A 66 23.56 -24.21 13.39
C GLY A 66 24.17 -25.59 13.09
N VAL A 67 25.44 -25.68 13.46
CA VAL A 67 26.21 -26.84 13.95
C VAL A 67 26.29 -28.08 13.03
N PRO A 68 27.49 -28.45 12.53
CA PRO A 68 27.70 -29.78 11.96
C PRO A 68 27.66 -30.82 13.08
N THR A 69 26.79 -31.81 12.97
CA THR A 69 26.85 -33.03 13.80
C THR A 69 27.84 -34.00 13.15
N PRO A 70 28.96 -34.36 13.79
CA PRO A 70 29.73 -35.53 13.38
C PRO A 70 29.17 -36.77 14.09
N GLN A 71 28.70 -37.74 13.32
CA GLN A 71 28.83 -39.17 13.65
C GLN A 71 29.06 -39.94 12.34
#